data_AF-A0A2V8P712-F1
#
_entry.id   AF-A0A2V8P712-F1
#
_cell.length_a   1.000
_cell.length_b   1.000
_cell.length_c   1.000
_cell.angle_alpha   90.00
_cell.angle_beta   90.00
_cell.angle_gamma   90.00
#
_symmetry.space_group_name_H-M   'P 1'
#
loop_
_entity.id
_entity.type
_entity.pdbx_description
1 polymer ?
#
loop_
_entity_poly.entity_id
_entity_poly.type
_entity_poly.pdbx_seq_one_letter_code
_entity_poly.pdbx_strand_id
1 'polypeptide(L)'
;YTPQMERSTEADKSSLAASAYQNYERAYRLQTNDQEKRMLMSRLATSALEAGEVQTAQVWALEALNDAATATSDWSVANSLHHAHITLGRIALRGGDLAEARKHLIQASQSQGSPQLDSFGPNMMLAKELLEKGERDAVIQYFQKCASFWKNDRGQLEQWAATVREGGIPNFGANLVY
;
A
#
# COMPACT_ATOMS: atom_id res chain seq x y z
N TYR A 1 13.81 32.84 -9.27
CA TYR A 1 13.90 32.50 -7.84
C TYR A 1 13.17 31.18 -7.67
N THR A 2 13.88 30.07 -7.77
CA THR A 2 13.28 28.73 -7.59
C THR A 2 13.37 28.44 -6.10
N PRO A 3 12.25 28.20 -5.39
CA PRO A 3 12.36 27.85 -3.98
C PRO A 3 13.13 26.53 -3.90
N GLN A 4 14.26 26.53 -3.20
CA GLN A 4 14.87 25.29 -2.75
C GLN A 4 13.84 24.63 -1.83
N MET A 5 13.17 23.58 -2.31
CA MET A 5 12.44 22.68 -1.43
C MET A 5 13.45 22.10 -0.43
N GLU A 6 13.43 22.60 0.79
CA GLU A 6 14.17 22.00 1.90
C GLU A 6 13.77 20.53 1.99
N ARG A 7 14.75 19.63 1.90
CA ARG A 7 14.51 18.20 2.11
C ARG A 7 14.13 18.02 3.58
N SER A 8 12.87 17.70 3.85
CA SER A 8 12.40 17.38 5.19
C SER A 8 13.18 16.23 5.80
N THR A 9 13.54 16.35 7.08
CA THR A 9 14.23 15.27 7.80
C THR A 9 13.28 14.10 8.06
N GLU A 10 13.82 12.94 8.42
CA GLU A 10 12.99 11.77 8.76
C GLU A 10 12.07 12.04 9.96
N ALA A 11 12.57 12.80 10.94
CA ALA A 11 11.77 13.26 12.08
C ALA A 11 10.63 14.20 11.64
N ASP A 12 10.88 15.10 10.69
CA ASP A 12 9.83 15.97 10.15
C ASP A 12 8.76 15.16 9.41
N LYS A 13 9.14 14.14 8.65
CA LYS A 13 8.19 13.26 7.95
C LYS A 13 7.32 12.46 8.90
N SER A 14 7.91 11.86 9.93
CA SER A 14 7.17 11.13 10.97
C SER A 14 6.19 12.05 11.71
N SER A 15 6.61 13.28 12.06
CA SER A 15 5.73 14.28 12.69
C SER A 15 4.55 14.71 11.79
N LEU A 16 4.82 14.91 10.50
CA LEU A 16 3.79 15.23 9.51
C LEU A 16 2.83 14.04 9.31
N ALA A 17 3.33 12.81 9.32
CA ALA A 17 2.51 11.61 9.26
C ALA A 17 1.61 11.45 10.49
N ALA A 18 2.12 11.74 11.69
CA ALA A 18 1.33 11.77 12.92
C ALA A 18 0.21 12.81 12.84
N SER A 19 0.51 13.99 12.31
CA SER A 19 -0.49 15.05 12.07
C SER A 19 -1.53 14.62 11.04
N ALA A 20 -1.12 13.93 9.97
CA ALA A 20 -2.04 13.37 8.97
C ALA A 20 -2.96 12.32 9.58
N TYR A 21 -2.42 11.41 10.40
CA TYR A 21 -3.18 10.40 11.13
C TYR A 21 -4.29 11.04 11.97
N GLN A 22 -3.97 12.05 12.78
CA GLN A 22 -4.96 12.74 13.62
C GLN A 22 -6.10 13.38 12.80
N ASN A 23 -5.78 13.96 11.65
CA ASN A 23 -6.78 14.55 10.76
C ASN A 23 -7.67 13.48 10.11
N TYR A 24 -7.09 12.37 9.64
CA TYR A 24 -7.86 11.25 9.10
C TYR A 24 -8.72 10.58 10.16
N GLU A 25 -8.26 10.48 11.40
CA GLU A 25 -9.02 9.88 12.51
C GLU A 25 -10.26 10.73 12.82
N ARG A 26 -10.10 12.05 12.85
CA ARG A 26 -11.22 12.98 13.00
C ARG A 26 -12.21 12.86 11.84
N ALA A 27 -11.71 12.77 10.59
CA ALA A 27 -12.56 12.60 9.42
C ALA A 27 -13.34 11.28 9.48
N TYR A 28 -12.68 10.18 9.87
CA TYR A 28 -13.30 8.86 10.01
C TYR A 28 -14.46 8.85 11.02
N ARG A 29 -14.26 9.48 12.18
CA ARG A 29 -15.30 9.60 13.22
C ARG A 29 -16.53 10.41 12.78
N LEU A 30 -16.36 11.34 11.84
CA LEU A 30 -17.44 12.18 11.32
C LEU A 30 -18.13 11.57 10.09
N GLN A 31 -17.51 10.57 9.46
CA GLN A 31 -18.04 9.95 8.25
C GLN A 31 -19.19 8.98 8.59
N THR A 32 -20.22 8.98 7.76
CA THR A 32 -21.38 8.07 7.86
C THR A 32 -21.50 7.14 6.66
N ASN A 33 -20.85 7.45 5.53
CA ASN A 33 -20.79 6.60 4.36
C ASN A 33 -19.70 5.52 4.52
N ASP A 34 -20.07 4.24 4.38
CA ASP A 34 -19.16 3.13 4.59
C ASP A 34 -18.04 3.03 3.55
N GLN A 35 -18.30 3.42 2.28
CA GLN A 35 -17.26 3.43 1.25
C GLN A 35 -16.16 4.45 1.58
N GLU A 36 -16.57 5.64 2.01
CA GLU A 36 -15.64 6.69 2.44
C GLU A 36 -14.88 6.29 3.72
N LYS A 37 -15.54 5.59 4.66
CA LYS A 37 -14.85 5.03 5.83
C LYS A 37 -13.75 4.05 5.43
N ARG A 38 -14.01 3.14 4.49
CA ARG A 38 -13.00 2.20 3.98
C ARG A 38 -11.81 2.92 3.34
N MET A 39 -12.07 3.97 2.56
CA MET A 39 -10.99 4.79 2.00
C MET A 39 -10.13 5.42 3.10
N LEU A 40 -10.75 5.88 4.19
CA LEU A 40 -10.05 6.45 5.33
C LEU A 40 -9.28 5.40 6.15
N MET A 41 -9.75 4.15 6.25
CA MET A 41 -9.01 3.07 6.93
C MET A 41 -7.61 2.87 6.31
N SER A 42 -7.50 2.88 4.97
CA SER A 42 -6.20 2.80 4.28
C SER A 42 -5.28 3.98 4.60
N ARG A 43 -5.84 5.20 4.69
CA ARG A 43 -5.10 6.41 5.05
C ARG A 43 -4.64 6.39 6.51
N LEU A 44 -5.50 5.91 7.42
CA LEU A 44 -5.20 5.74 8.83
C LEU A 44 -4.07 4.74 9.04
N ALA A 45 -4.18 3.56 8.42
CA ALA A 45 -3.17 2.51 8.49
C ALA A 45 -1.80 3.00 7.98
N THR A 46 -1.78 3.67 6.82
CA THR A 46 -0.55 4.17 6.20
C THR A 46 0.06 5.32 7.02
N SER A 47 -0.71 6.33 7.39
CA SER A 47 -0.21 7.48 8.16
C SER A 47 0.29 7.10 9.55
N ALA A 48 -0.39 6.17 10.23
CA ALA A 48 0.10 5.60 11.49
C ALA A 48 1.44 4.88 11.28
N LEU A 49 1.57 4.08 10.22
CA LEU A 49 2.81 3.36 9.94
C LEU A 49 3.98 4.31 9.64
N GLU A 50 3.75 5.37 8.86
CA GLU A 50 4.76 6.39 8.58
C GLU A 50 5.08 7.27 9.80
N ALA A 51 4.15 7.40 10.75
CA ALA A 51 4.41 8.04 12.04
C ALA A 51 5.27 7.17 12.98
N GLY A 52 5.46 5.89 12.66
CA GLY A 52 6.13 4.91 13.55
C GLY A 52 5.18 4.23 14.54
N GLU A 53 3.88 4.52 14.47
CA GLU A 53 2.83 3.96 15.32
C GLU A 53 2.37 2.58 14.81
N VAL A 54 3.28 1.60 14.90
CA VAL A 54 3.11 0.27 14.27
C VAL A 54 1.85 -0.45 14.77
N GLN A 55 1.56 -0.42 16.07
CA GLN A 55 0.37 -1.10 16.60
C GLN A 55 -0.92 -0.47 16.08
N THR A 56 -0.96 0.87 16.03
CA THR A 56 -2.10 1.61 15.49
C THR A 56 -2.32 1.31 14.01
N ALA A 57 -1.23 1.26 13.22
CA ALA A 57 -1.30 0.88 11.82
C ALA A 57 -1.86 -0.54 11.64
N GLN A 58 -1.42 -1.48 12.48
CA GLN A 58 -1.89 -2.86 12.46
C GLN A 58 -3.38 -2.96 12.76
N VAL A 59 -3.88 -2.24 13.77
CA VAL A 59 -5.31 -2.20 14.12
C VAL A 59 -6.14 -1.76 12.93
N TRP A 60 -5.79 -0.65 12.28
CA TRP A 60 -6.54 -0.16 11.12
C TRP A 60 -6.50 -1.09 9.92
N ALA A 61 -5.35 -1.72 9.65
CA ALA A 61 -5.25 -2.70 8.57
C ALA A 61 -6.07 -3.97 8.84
N LEU A 62 -6.10 -4.45 10.09
CA LEU A 62 -6.94 -5.59 10.48
C LEU A 62 -8.43 -5.26 10.45
N GLU A 63 -8.80 -4.05 10.87
CA GLU A 63 -10.19 -3.56 10.78
C GLU A 63 -10.66 -3.54 9.32
N ALA A 64 -9.81 -3.05 8.41
CA ALA A 64 -10.08 -3.07 6.97
C ALA A 64 -10.29 -4.49 6.41
N LEU A 65 -9.50 -5.48 6.85
CA LEU A 65 -9.71 -6.87 6.46
C LEU A 65 -11.00 -7.47 7.04
N ASN A 66 -11.35 -7.11 8.28
CA ASN A 66 -12.57 -7.58 8.93
C ASN A 66 -13.84 -7.00 8.28
N ASP A 67 -13.83 -5.71 7.97
CA ASP A 67 -14.89 -5.07 7.20
C ASP A 67 -15.03 -5.72 5.81
N ALA A 68 -13.91 -5.91 5.09
CA ALA A 68 -13.92 -6.54 3.78
C ALA A 68 -14.45 -7.99 3.77
N ALA A 69 -14.33 -8.71 4.88
CA ALA A 69 -14.84 -10.07 5.03
C ALA A 69 -16.38 -10.14 5.19
N THR A 70 -17.01 -9.04 5.59
CA THR A 70 -18.46 -9.00 5.91
C THR A 70 -19.26 -8.06 5.01
N ALA A 71 -18.60 -7.09 4.39
CA ALA A 71 -19.20 -6.14 3.47
C ALA A 71 -19.66 -6.79 2.15
N THR A 72 -20.74 -6.26 1.57
CA THR A 72 -21.06 -6.52 0.17
C THR A 72 -19.92 -6.02 -0.70
N SER A 73 -19.39 -6.89 -1.56
CA SER A 73 -18.27 -6.55 -2.45
C SER A 73 -18.61 -5.35 -3.33
N ASP A 74 -17.78 -4.32 -3.24
CA ASP A 74 -17.76 -3.16 -4.12
C ASP A 74 -16.31 -2.70 -4.34
N TRP A 75 -16.14 -1.65 -5.15
CA TRP A 75 -14.81 -1.13 -5.48
C TRP A 75 -14.02 -0.63 -4.25
N SER A 76 -14.71 -0.15 -3.21
CA SER A 76 -14.07 0.37 -1.99
C SER A 76 -13.55 -0.77 -1.12
N VAL A 77 -14.23 -1.92 -1.12
CA VAL A 77 -13.78 -3.16 -0.46
C VAL A 77 -12.49 -3.66 -1.11
N ALA A 78 -12.44 -3.73 -2.44
CA ALA A 78 -11.25 -4.15 -3.18
C ALA A 78 -10.02 -3.28 -2.86
N ASN A 79 -10.19 -1.96 -2.86
CA ASN A 79 -9.14 -1.02 -2.48
C ASN A 79 -8.69 -1.21 -1.03
N SER A 80 -9.65 -1.28 -0.10
CA SER A 80 -9.36 -1.44 1.33
C SER A 80 -8.55 -2.72 1.60
N LEU A 81 -8.95 -3.84 0.99
CA LEU A 81 -8.26 -5.13 1.11
C LEU A 81 -6.83 -5.06 0.57
N HIS A 82 -6.64 -4.45 -0.61
CA HIS A 82 -5.32 -4.27 -1.20
C HIS A 82 -4.39 -3.49 -0.25
N HIS A 83 -4.81 -2.30 0.19
CA HIS A 83 -4.00 -1.44 1.06
C HIS A 83 -3.76 -2.02 2.46
N ALA A 84 -4.72 -2.75 3.01
CA ALA A 84 -4.57 -3.44 4.28
C ALA A 84 -3.44 -4.47 4.22
N HIS A 85 -3.42 -5.31 3.17
CA HIS A 85 -2.33 -6.26 2.96
C HIS A 85 -0.99 -5.59 2.69
N ILE A 86 -0.96 -4.50 1.92
CA ILE A 86 0.28 -3.71 1.76
C ILE A 86 0.80 -3.25 3.13
N THR A 87 -0.05 -2.66 3.98
CA THR A 87 0.37 -2.17 5.30
C THR A 87 0.86 -3.30 6.19
N LEU A 88 0.11 -4.40 6.30
CA LEU A 88 0.49 -5.55 7.13
C LEU A 88 1.80 -6.20 6.67
N GLY A 89 2.01 -6.31 5.35
CA GLY A 89 3.28 -6.82 4.83
C GLY A 89 4.46 -5.91 5.15
N ARG A 90 4.27 -4.58 5.14
CA ARG A 90 5.32 -3.62 5.54
C ARG A 90 5.61 -3.69 7.04
N ILE A 91 4.58 -3.89 7.87
CA ILE A 91 4.74 -4.14 9.31
C ILE A 91 5.56 -5.41 9.54
N ALA A 92 5.20 -6.52 8.88
CA ALA A 92 5.94 -7.78 8.97
C ALA A 92 7.41 -7.59 8.55
N LEU A 93 7.65 -6.89 7.45
CA LEU A 93 8.99 -6.61 6.94
C LEU A 93 9.85 -5.79 7.92
N ARG A 94 9.27 -4.74 8.54
CA ARG A 94 9.94 -3.95 9.59
C ARG A 94 10.25 -4.79 10.83
N GLY A 95 9.42 -5.78 11.13
CA GLY A 95 9.64 -6.78 12.17
C GLY A 95 10.65 -7.88 11.81
N GLY A 96 11.16 -7.90 10.58
CA GLY A 96 12.11 -8.91 10.09
C GLY A 96 11.46 -10.19 9.56
N ASP A 97 10.13 -10.26 9.49
CA ASP A 97 9.40 -11.41 8.95
C ASP A 97 9.21 -11.28 7.43
N LEU A 98 10.26 -11.68 6.69
CA LEU A 98 10.24 -11.71 5.23
C LEU A 98 9.17 -12.65 4.67
N ALA A 99 8.87 -13.75 5.37
CA ALA A 99 7.92 -14.74 4.90
C ALA A 99 6.49 -14.18 4.91
N GLU A 100 6.09 -13.55 6.01
CA GLU A 100 4.77 -12.96 6.13
C GLU A 100 4.64 -11.71 5.24
N ALA A 101 5.72 -10.92 5.08
CA ALA A 101 5.74 -9.81 4.13
C ALA A 101 5.47 -10.25 2.68
N ARG A 102 6.12 -11.32 2.21
CA ARG A 102 5.85 -11.92 0.88
C ARG A 102 4.41 -12.39 0.75
N LYS A 103 3.90 -13.09 1.76
CA LYS A 103 2.53 -13.62 1.76
C LYS A 103 1.52 -12.49 1.62
N HIS A 104 1.67 -11.42 2.39
CA HIS A 104 0.81 -10.25 2.29
C HIS A 104 0.90 -9.55 0.94
N LEU A 105 2.09 -9.45 0.32
CA LEU A 105 2.20 -8.92 -1.04
C LEU A 105 1.34 -9.74 -2.02
N ILE A 106 1.39 -11.07 -1.94
CA ILE A 106 0.60 -11.94 -2.80
C ILE A 106 -0.90 -11.80 -2.50
N GLN A 107 -1.30 -11.70 -1.24
CA GLN A 107 -2.70 -11.49 -0.86
C GLN A 107 -3.23 -10.14 -1.37
N ALA A 108 -2.42 -9.08 -1.36
CA ALA A 108 -2.80 -7.78 -1.92
C ALA A 108 -3.21 -7.91 -3.40
N SER A 109 -2.54 -8.76 -4.19
CA SER A 109 -2.91 -8.97 -5.59
C SER A 109 -4.16 -9.82 -5.83
N GLN A 110 -4.77 -10.39 -4.79
CA GLN A 110 -6.00 -11.20 -4.90
C GLN A 110 -7.28 -10.37 -4.83
N SER A 111 -7.19 -9.06 -4.59
CA SER A 111 -8.36 -8.17 -4.71
C SER A 111 -8.93 -8.28 -6.13
N GLN A 112 -10.23 -8.55 -6.26
CA GLN A 112 -10.95 -8.25 -7.50
C GLN A 112 -10.66 -6.77 -7.79
N GLY A 113 -10.22 -6.41 -8.99
CA GLY A 113 -9.76 -5.04 -9.30
C GLY A 113 -10.75 -3.94 -8.89
N SER A 114 -10.33 -2.69 -9.04
CA SER A 114 -11.17 -1.52 -8.74
C SER A 114 -10.92 -0.45 -9.79
N PRO A 115 -11.82 0.53 -9.99
CA PRO A 115 -11.56 1.62 -10.92
C PRO A 115 -10.22 2.34 -10.66
N GLN A 116 -9.78 2.40 -9.39
CA GLN A 116 -8.47 2.95 -9.03
C GLN A 116 -7.34 1.99 -9.41
N LEU A 117 -7.42 0.71 -9.04
CA LEU A 117 -6.39 -0.30 -9.32
C LEU A 117 -6.26 -0.58 -10.83
N ASP A 118 -7.36 -0.50 -11.56
CA ASP A 118 -7.44 -0.76 -13.00
C ASP A 118 -6.91 0.43 -13.82
N SER A 119 -6.94 1.63 -13.24
CA SER A 119 -6.48 2.87 -13.88
C SER A 119 -5.04 3.22 -13.49
N PHE A 120 -4.79 3.49 -12.21
CA PHE A 120 -3.49 3.92 -11.69
C PHE A 120 -2.55 2.76 -11.37
N GLY A 121 -3.10 1.55 -11.29
CA GLY A 121 -2.37 0.36 -10.87
C GLY A 121 -2.47 0.09 -9.38
N PRO A 122 -1.75 -0.94 -8.90
CA PRO A 122 -1.66 -1.26 -7.50
C PRO A 122 -0.48 -0.54 -6.83
N ASN A 123 -0.59 -0.32 -5.52
CA ASN A 123 0.50 0.22 -4.72
C ASN A 123 1.71 -0.77 -4.72
N MET A 124 2.91 -0.21 -4.85
CA MET A 124 4.19 -0.90 -5.03
C MET A 124 5.15 -0.68 -3.85
N MET A 125 4.73 -0.02 -2.77
CA MET A 125 5.62 0.29 -1.64
C MET A 125 6.17 -0.98 -1.00
N LEU A 126 5.31 -1.96 -0.69
CA LEU A 126 5.77 -3.24 -0.14
C LEU A 126 6.67 -3.99 -1.14
N ALA A 127 6.34 -3.96 -2.43
CA ALA A 127 7.17 -4.58 -3.46
C ALA A 127 8.57 -3.96 -3.50
N LYS A 128 8.67 -2.62 -3.45
CA LYS A 128 9.95 -1.91 -3.37
C LYS A 128 10.75 -2.31 -2.13
N GLU A 129 10.13 -2.27 -0.95
CA GLU A 129 10.83 -2.60 0.30
C GLU A 129 11.28 -4.07 0.33
N LEU A 130 10.51 -5.00 -0.27
CA LEU A 130 10.92 -6.40 -0.45
C LEU A 130 12.13 -6.54 -1.40
N LEU A 131 12.15 -5.79 -2.52
CA LEU A 131 13.30 -5.78 -3.42
C LEU A 131 14.57 -5.25 -2.75
N GLU A 132 14.45 -4.27 -1.84
CA GLU A 132 15.56 -3.77 -1.03
C GLU A 132 16.12 -4.83 -0.06
N LYS A 133 15.32 -5.86 0.27
CA LYS A 133 15.75 -7.05 1.01
C LYS A 133 16.18 -8.22 0.09
N GLY A 134 16.16 -8.03 -1.22
CA GLY A 134 16.55 -9.02 -2.21
C GLY A 134 15.44 -10.00 -2.62
N GLU A 135 14.21 -9.80 -2.15
CA GLU A 135 13.05 -10.67 -2.40
C GLU A 135 12.46 -10.40 -3.79
N ARG A 136 12.97 -11.10 -4.81
CA ARG A 136 12.62 -10.86 -6.22
C ARG A 136 11.45 -11.69 -6.71
N ASP A 137 11.43 -12.98 -6.36
CA ASP A 137 10.46 -13.93 -6.89
C ASP A 137 9.02 -13.57 -6.50
N ALA A 138 8.81 -13.18 -5.23
CA ALA A 138 7.50 -12.75 -4.75
C ALA A 138 7.02 -11.47 -5.46
N VAL A 139 7.94 -10.56 -5.78
CA VAL A 139 7.62 -9.30 -6.46
C VAL A 139 7.28 -9.55 -7.93
N ILE A 140 8.01 -10.43 -8.62
CA ILE A 140 7.67 -10.87 -9.98
C ILE A 140 6.30 -11.57 -9.98
N GLN A 141 6.03 -12.45 -9.01
CA GLN A 141 4.74 -13.12 -8.87
C GLN A 141 3.60 -12.11 -8.62
N TYR A 142 3.84 -11.09 -7.81
CA TYR A 142 2.90 -10.00 -7.60
C TYR A 142 2.57 -9.28 -8.91
N PHE A 143 3.57 -8.90 -9.71
CA PHE A 143 3.35 -8.27 -11.02
C PHE A 143 2.48 -9.14 -11.94
N GLN A 144 2.75 -10.45 -12.00
CA GLN A 144 1.96 -11.40 -12.80
C GLN A 144 0.49 -11.44 -12.36
N LYS A 145 0.22 -11.39 -11.05
CA LYS A 145 -1.14 -11.37 -10.52
C LYS A 145 -1.82 -10.03 -10.77
N CYS A 146 -1.10 -8.92 -10.64
CA CYS A 146 -1.61 -7.58 -10.94
C CYS A 146 -2.02 -7.42 -12.40
N ALA A 147 -1.36 -8.11 -13.34
CA ALA A 147 -1.74 -8.12 -14.75
C ALA A 147 -3.16 -8.67 -15.00
N SER A 148 -3.78 -9.36 -14.04
CA SER A 148 -5.17 -9.81 -14.13
C SER A 148 -6.17 -8.65 -14.11
N PHE A 149 -5.88 -7.56 -13.38
CA PHE A 149 -6.77 -6.40 -13.22
C PHE A 149 -6.21 -5.13 -13.87
N TRP A 150 -4.90 -4.88 -13.81
CA TRP A 150 -4.31 -3.67 -14.37
C TRP A 150 -3.97 -3.83 -15.87
N LYS A 151 -5.01 -3.78 -16.72
CA LYS A 151 -4.88 -3.99 -18.18
C LYS A 151 -4.27 -2.79 -18.91
N ASN A 152 -4.37 -1.61 -18.32
CA ASN A 152 -3.86 -0.36 -18.90
C ASN A 152 -2.51 0.02 -18.30
N ASP A 153 -1.69 -0.95 -17.89
CA ASP A 153 -0.36 -0.73 -17.30
C ASP A 153 0.64 -0.12 -18.29
N ARG A 154 0.33 -0.08 -19.59
CA ARG A 154 1.17 0.44 -20.67
C ARG A 154 2.53 -0.27 -20.75
N GLY A 155 2.57 -1.55 -20.40
CA GLY A 155 3.78 -2.37 -20.38
C GLY A 155 4.69 -2.12 -19.17
N GLN A 156 4.24 -1.37 -18.17
CA GLN A 156 5.01 -1.11 -16.95
C GLN A 156 5.33 -2.40 -16.20
N LEU A 157 4.37 -3.34 -16.08
CA LEU A 157 4.59 -4.58 -15.33
C LEU A 157 5.70 -5.43 -15.97
N GLU A 158 5.77 -5.47 -17.29
CA GLU A 158 6.82 -6.19 -18.02
C GLU A 158 8.18 -5.52 -17.86
N GLN A 159 8.25 -4.19 -18.01
CA GLN A 159 9.48 -3.42 -17.83
C GLN A 159 10.02 -3.52 -16.40
N TRP A 160 9.13 -3.44 -15.40
CA TRP A 160 9.48 -3.61 -14.00
C TRP A 160 9.96 -5.04 -13.72
N ALA A 161 9.29 -6.06 -14.28
CA ALA A 161 9.74 -7.45 -14.14
C ALA A 161 11.14 -7.66 -14.76
N ALA A 162 11.43 -7.07 -15.92
CA ALA A 162 12.75 -7.14 -16.54
C ALA A 162 13.83 -6.53 -15.63
N THR A 163 13.59 -5.32 -15.12
CA THR A 163 14.50 -4.65 -14.18
C THR A 163 14.77 -5.49 -12.93
N VAL A 164 13.75 -6.12 -12.36
CA VAL A 164 13.89 -6.99 -11.18
C VAL A 164 14.74 -8.23 -11.48
N ARG A 165 14.55 -8.87 -12.64
CA ARG A 165 15.34 -10.05 -13.06
C ARG A 165 16.81 -9.72 -13.25
N GLU A 166 17.12 -8.51 -13.70
CA GLU A 166 18.50 -8.01 -13.84
C GLU A 166 19.13 -7.59 -12.49
N GLY A 167 18.39 -7.73 -11.39
CA GLY A 167 18.89 -7.41 -10.06
C GLY A 167 18.53 -5.99 -9.59
N GLY A 168 17.90 -5.18 -10.43
CA GLY A 168 17.54 -3.79 -10.14
C GLY A 168 16.24 -3.61 -9.35
N ILE A 169 15.99 -2.38 -8.92
CA ILE A 169 14.74 -1.93 -8.31
C ILE A 169 14.07 -0.96 -9.30
N PRO A 170 12.87 -1.27 -9.82
CA PRO A 170 12.18 -0.38 -10.74
C PRO A 170 11.85 0.98 -10.11
N ASN A 171 11.79 2.01 -10.94
CA ASN A 171 11.19 3.27 -10.53
C ASN A 171 9.65 3.16 -10.60
N PHE A 172 9.03 2.94 -9.45
CA PHE A 172 7.58 2.79 -9.33
C PHE A 172 6.81 4.12 -9.34
N GLY A 173 7.49 5.27 -9.28
CA GLY A 173 6.85 6.59 -9.35
C GLY A 173 5.67 6.76 -8.38
N ALA A 174 4.51 7.13 -8.94
CA ALA A 174 3.30 7.40 -8.17
C ALA A 174 2.73 6.17 -7.46
N ASN A 175 3.05 4.94 -7.89
CA ASN A 175 2.62 3.70 -7.25
C ASN A 175 3.20 3.49 -5.86
N LEU A 176 4.06 4.38 -5.36
CA LEU A 176 4.56 4.35 -3.99
C LEU A 176 3.71 5.14 -2.99
N VAL A 177 2.76 5.99 -3.43
CA VAL A 177 2.19 7.04 -2.58
C VAL A 177 0.73 6.84 -2.19
N TYR A 178 -0.12 6.39 -3.12
CA TYR A 178 -1.57 6.38 -2.91
C TYR A 178 -2.05 5.25 -2.02
#